data_AF-A0A359KRD3-F1
#
_entry.id   AF-A0A359KRD3-F1
#
_cell.length_a   1.000
_cell.length_b   1.000
_cell.length_c   1.000
_cell.angle_alpha   90.00
_cell.angle_beta   90.00
_cell.angle_gamma   90.00
#
_symmetry.space_group_name_H-M   'P 1'
#
loop_
_entity.id
_entity.type
_entity.pdbx_description
1 polymer ?
#
loop_
_entity_poly.entity_id
_entity_poly.type
_entity_poly.pdbx_seq_one_letter_code
_entity_poly.pdbx_strand_id
1 'polypeptide(L)'
;HGVAWEQLHDLEEALPRADVIYMTRVQKERFPSVESYRRVSGSYRLGSEHMKLLGENAIVMHPLPRVDEIDTLVDSDPRAAYFRQARNGVYIRMALLDLLLGPRLLTA
;
A
#
# COMPACT_ATOMS: atom_id res chain seq x y z
N HIS A 1 -3.81 22.69 6.20
CA HIS A 1 -5.07 22.05 5.75
C HIS A 1 -5.92 21.44 6.89
N GLY A 2 -5.55 21.56 8.17
CA GLY A 2 -6.44 21.16 9.29
C GLY A 2 -6.81 19.66 9.33
N VAL A 3 -6.05 18.81 8.63
CA VAL A 3 -6.27 17.36 8.60
C VAL A 3 -5.64 16.75 9.86
N ALA A 4 -6.43 15.99 10.61
CA ALA A 4 -5.96 15.28 11.80
C ALA A 4 -4.99 14.15 11.40
N TRP A 5 -3.94 13.98 12.19
CA TRP A 5 -2.98 12.89 12.05
C TRP A 5 -2.47 12.47 13.42
N GLU A 6 -2.02 11.22 13.51
CA GLU A 6 -1.35 10.67 14.68
C GLU A 6 -0.17 9.80 14.23
N GLN A 7 0.80 9.59 15.12
CA GLN A 7 1.92 8.68 14.91
C GLN A 7 1.81 7.54 15.90
N LEU A 8 1.85 6.31 15.38
CA LEU A 8 1.80 5.08 16.16
C LEU A 8 3.12 4.32 15.98
N HIS A 9 3.47 3.53 16.98
CA HIS A 9 4.65 2.67 16.95
C HIS A 9 4.32 1.19 16.74
N ASP A 10 3.06 0.82 16.92
CA ASP A 10 2.53 -0.52 16.72
C ASP A 10 1.52 -0.54 15.56
N LEU A 11 1.64 -1.55 14.70
CA LEU A 11 0.70 -1.79 13.61
C LEU A 11 -0.68 -2.17 14.17
N GLU A 12 -0.74 -2.98 15.22
CA GLU A 12 -1.99 -3.51 15.77
C GLU A 12 -2.91 -2.41 16.32
N GLU A 13 -2.37 -1.29 16.78
CA GLU A 13 -3.14 -0.12 17.24
C GLU A 13 -3.87 0.61 16.10
N ALA A 14 -3.35 0.49 14.86
CA ALA A 14 -3.91 1.15 13.69
C ALA A 14 -4.97 0.30 12.98
N LEU A 15 -4.78 -1.03 12.95
CA LEU A 15 -5.58 -1.95 12.13
C LEU A 15 -7.10 -1.88 12.37
N PRO A 16 -7.61 -1.81 13.62
CA PRO A 16 -9.05 -1.80 13.87
C PRO A 16 -9.79 -0.54 13.37
N ARG A 17 -9.05 0.55 13.14
CA ARG A 17 -9.61 1.87 12.79
C ARG A 17 -9.34 2.28 11.34
N ALA A 18 -8.54 1.50 10.61
CA ALA A 18 -8.09 1.86 9.28
C ALA A 18 -9.03 1.28 8.19
N ASP A 19 -9.58 2.15 7.35
CA ASP A 19 -10.26 1.75 6.12
C ASP A 19 -9.26 1.35 5.02
N VAL A 20 -8.07 1.96 5.02
CA VAL A 20 -7.02 1.72 4.04
C VAL A 20 -5.68 1.57 4.75
N ILE A 21 -5.00 0.47 4.48
CA ILE A 21 -3.68 0.17 5.00
C ILE A 21 -2.71 0.25 3.83
N TYR A 22 -1.91 1.31 3.80
CA TYR A 22 -0.93 1.52 2.74
C TYR A 22 0.45 1.09 3.21
N MET A 23 0.81 -0.16 2.91
CA MET A 23 2.12 -0.72 3.23
C MET A 23 3.18 -0.19 2.26
N THR A 24 4.42 -0.07 2.71
CA THR A 24 5.56 0.34 1.88
C THR A 24 6.74 -0.60 2.05
N ARG A 25 7.48 -0.81 0.96
CA ARG A 25 8.75 -1.53 0.99
C ARG A 25 9.81 -0.77 1.80
N VAL A 26 10.49 -1.48 2.70
CA VAL A 26 11.74 -0.99 3.32
C VAL A 26 12.84 -1.05 2.25
N GLN A 27 13.17 0.11 1.69
CA GLN A 27 14.11 0.23 0.58
C GLN A 27 15.56 0.12 1.07
N LYS A 28 16.12 -1.09 1.03
CA LYS A 28 17.51 -1.41 1.43
C LYS A 28 18.53 -0.43 0.84
N GLU A 29 18.34 -0.04 -0.41
CA GLU A 29 19.17 0.92 -1.15
C GLU A 29 19.23 2.33 -0.55
N ARG A 30 18.36 2.68 0.39
CA ARG A 30 18.36 3.98 1.09
C ARG A 30 19.11 3.97 2.42
N PHE A 31 19.61 2.82 2.86
CA PHE A 31 20.29 2.69 4.15
C PHE A 31 21.81 2.86 4.01
N PRO A 32 22.48 3.52 4.97
CA PRO A 32 23.92 3.72 4.94
C PRO A 32 24.72 2.43 5.17
N SER A 33 24.13 1.43 5.85
CA SER A 33 24.74 0.12 6.04
C SER A 33 23.71 -1.02 6.08
N VAL A 34 24.17 -2.25 5.84
CA VAL A 34 23.32 -3.44 5.93
C VAL A 34 22.81 -3.67 7.36
N GLU A 35 23.58 -3.36 8.41
CA GLU A 35 23.07 -3.49 9.78
C GLU A 35 21.95 -2.49 10.09
N SER A 36 22.04 -1.26 9.59
CA SER A 36 20.96 -0.27 9.76
C SER A 36 19.66 -0.71 9.09
N TYR A 37 19.76 -1.33 7.91
CA TYR A 37 18.61 -1.94 7.24
C TYR A 37 18.04 -3.12 8.03
N ARG A 38 18.89 -4.06 8.49
CA ARG A 38 18.45 -5.25 9.24
C ARG A 38 17.71 -4.91 10.54
N ARG A 39 17.98 -3.76 11.14
CA ARG A 39 17.27 -3.28 12.35
C ARG A 39 15.82 -2.88 12.09
N VAL A 40 15.48 -2.49 10.86
CA VAL A 40 14.15 -1.97 10.50
C VAL A 40 13.40 -2.94 9.58
N SER A 41 14.11 -3.77 8.83
CA SER A 41 13.51 -4.80 7.97
C SER A 41 12.69 -5.76 8.84
N GLY A 42 11.43 -5.95 8.48
CA GLY A 42 10.52 -6.82 9.22
C GLY A 42 9.93 -6.23 10.50
N SER A 43 10.19 -4.96 10.84
CA SER A 43 9.55 -4.30 12.00
C SER A 43 8.04 -4.18 11.84
N TYR A 44 7.55 -4.03 10.61
CA TYR A 44 6.13 -3.93 10.29
C TYR A 44 5.80 -4.97 9.22
N ARG A 45 5.29 -6.13 9.67
CA ARG A 45 4.88 -7.24 8.80
C ARG A 45 3.39 -7.47 8.93
N LEU A 46 2.70 -7.49 7.80
CA LEU A 46 1.29 -7.83 7.73
C LEU A 46 1.14 -9.32 7.40
N GLY A 47 0.36 -10.05 8.21
CA GLY A 47 0.11 -11.48 8.05
C GLY A 47 -1.34 -11.83 8.41
N SER A 48 -1.72 -13.10 8.27
CA SER A 48 -3.12 -13.54 8.41
C SER A 48 -3.76 -13.21 9.77
N GLU A 49 -2.99 -13.20 10.86
CA GLU A 49 -3.50 -12.81 12.18
C GLU A 49 -3.90 -11.33 12.23
N HIS A 50 -3.09 -10.46 11.63
CA HIS A 50 -3.38 -9.03 11.52
C HIS A 50 -4.62 -8.75 10.66
N MET A 51 -4.85 -9.57 9.63
CA MET A 51 -6.05 -9.45 8.79
C MET A 51 -7.35 -9.65 9.59
N LYS A 52 -7.31 -10.37 10.72
CA LYS A 52 -8.49 -10.55 11.60
C LYS A 52 -8.86 -9.28 12.36
N LEU A 53 -7.90 -8.36 12.53
CA LEU A 53 -8.12 -7.08 13.22
C LEU A 53 -8.70 -6.01 12.30
N LEU A 54 -8.58 -6.21 10.98
CA LEU A 54 -9.11 -5.28 9.98
C LEU A 54 -10.63 -5.36 9.88
N GLY A 55 -11.25 -4.20 9.65
CA GLY A 55 -12.66 -4.14 9.27
C GLY A 55 -12.94 -4.95 8.00
N GLU A 56 -14.20 -5.41 7.85
CA GLU A 56 -14.63 -6.23 6.71
C GLU A 56 -14.45 -5.52 5.36
N ASN A 57 -14.60 -4.19 5.34
CA ASN A 57 -14.47 -3.35 4.15
C ASN A 57 -13.09 -2.70 4.00
N ALA A 58 -12.17 -2.92 4.94
CA ALA A 58 -10.84 -2.34 4.86
C ALA A 58 -10.08 -2.92 3.66
N ILE A 59 -9.14 -2.16 3.09
CA ILE A 59 -8.29 -2.64 1.99
C ILE A 59 -6.80 -2.48 2.31
N VAL A 60 -6.01 -3.44 1.83
CA VAL A 60 -4.55 -3.41 1.93
C VAL A 60 -3.96 -3.03 0.57
N MET A 61 -3.21 -1.94 0.54
CA MET A 61 -2.54 -1.39 -0.64
C MET A 61 -1.03 -1.47 -0.46
N HIS A 62 -0.30 -1.58 -1.58
CA HIS A 62 1.14 -1.65 -1.61
C HIS A 62 1.65 -1.24 -3.00
N PRO A 63 2.65 -0.34 -3.11
CA PRO A 63 3.11 0.16 -4.41
C PRO A 63 3.93 -0.87 -5.22
N LEU A 64 4.39 -1.95 -4.56
CA LEU A 64 5.24 -3.02 -5.12
C LEU A 64 6.64 -2.53 -5.57
N PRO A 65 7.61 -3.44 -5.77
CA PRO A 65 7.60 -4.86 -5.36
C PRO A 65 7.57 -4.98 -3.84
N ARG A 66 6.92 -6.03 -3.31
CA ARG A 66 7.04 -6.39 -1.90
C ARG A 66 8.21 -7.35 -1.67
N VAL A 67 8.79 -7.35 -0.48
CA VAL A 67 9.85 -8.29 -0.06
C VAL A 67 9.34 -9.24 1.01
N ASP A 68 9.04 -8.70 2.18
CA ASP A 68 8.71 -9.48 3.38
C ASP A 68 7.72 -8.77 4.31
N GLU A 69 7.35 -7.52 3.97
CA GLU A 69 6.41 -6.66 4.69
C GLU A 69 4.95 -7.13 4.61
N ILE A 70 4.59 -7.97 3.63
CA ILE A 70 3.26 -8.60 3.51
C ILE A 70 3.45 -10.08 3.21
N ASP A 71 2.92 -10.94 4.08
CA ASP A 71 2.92 -12.39 3.87
C ASP A 71 2.11 -12.78 2.63
N THR A 72 2.61 -13.75 1.87
CA THR A 72 1.90 -14.37 0.73
C THR A 72 0.54 -14.96 1.10
N LEU A 73 0.34 -15.39 2.35
CA LEU A 73 -0.96 -15.89 2.81
C LEU A 73 -2.06 -14.80 2.80
N VAL A 74 -1.68 -13.52 2.80
CA VAL A 74 -2.63 -12.39 2.69
C VAL A 74 -3.18 -12.28 1.26
N ASP A 75 -2.53 -12.85 0.25
CA ASP A 75 -2.94 -12.70 -1.16
C ASP A 75 -4.34 -13.24 -1.47
N SER A 76 -4.79 -14.24 -0.71
CA SER A 76 -6.11 -14.86 -0.89
C SER A 76 -7.23 -14.07 -0.21
N ASP A 77 -6.90 -13.12 0.66
CA ASP A 77 -7.90 -12.28 1.32
C ASP A 77 -8.48 -11.27 0.30
N PRO A 78 -9.81 -11.15 0.15
CA PRO A 78 -10.42 -10.23 -0.80
C PRO A 78 -10.06 -8.75 -0.55
N ARG A 79 -9.61 -8.41 0.66
CA ARG A 79 -9.15 -7.07 1.03
C ARG A 79 -7.76 -6.74 0.52
N ALA A 80 -6.99 -7.74 0.06
CA ALA A 80 -5.68 -7.55 -0.56
C ALA A 80 -5.84 -6.87 -1.94
N ALA A 81 -5.67 -5.55 -1.97
CA ALA A 81 -5.94 -4.72 -3.15
C ALA A 81 -4.70 -4.41 -4.00
N TYR A 82 -3.48 -4.74 -3.56
CA TYR A 82 -2.23 -4.32 -4.24
C TYR A 82 -2.07 -4.84 -5.68
N PHE A 83 -2.55 -6.03 -6.01
CA PHE A 83 -2.55 -6.49 -7.42
C PHE A 83 -3.62 -5.78 -8.26
N ARG A 84 -4.79 -5.52 -7.67
CA ARG A 84 -5.84 -4.68 -8.28
C ARG A 84 -5.34 -3.24 -8.50
N GLN A 85 -4.63 -2.68 -7.53
CA GLN A 85 -3.98 -1.37 -7.59
C GLN A 85 -2.97 -1.30 -8.75
N ALA A 86 -2.11 -2.31 -8.90
CA ALA A 86 -1.14 -2.36 -10.00
C ALA A 86 -1.84 -2.37 -11.37
N ARG A 87 -2.92 -3.15 -11.51
CA ARG A 87 -3.78 -3.15 -12.71
C ARG A 87 -4.43 -1.78 -12.95
N ASN A 88 -4.95 -1.15 -11.90
CA ASN A 88 -5.53 0.20 -11.99
C ASN A 88 -4.51 1.25 -12.46
N GLY A 89 -3.22 1.02 -12.20
CA GLY A 89 -2.12 1.80 -12.75
C GLY A 89 -2.11 1.86 -14.28
N VAL A 90 -2.59 0.83 -14.99
CA VAL A 90 -2.71 0.87 -16.46
C VAL A 90 -3.79 1.86 -16.87
N TYR A 91 -4.98 1.74 -16.28
CA TYR A 91 -6.13 2.58 -16.63
C TYR A 91 -5.88 4.06 -16.32
N ILE A 92 -5.27 4.37 -15.17
CA ILE A 92 -5.00 5.76 -14.81
C ILE A 92 -3.95 6.39 -15.73
N ARG A 93 -2.95 5.61 -16.19
CA ARG A 93 -1.96 6.10 -17.16
C ARG A 93 -2.58 6.30 -18.54
N MET A 94 -3.45 5.40 -18.98
CA MET A 94 -4.21 5.58 -20.23
C MET A 94 -5.05 6.85 -20.17
N ALA A 95 -5.82 7.04 -19.09
CA ALA A 95 -6.64 8.23 -18.90
C ALA A 95 -5.80 9.52 -18.84
N LEU A 96 -4.65 9.49 -18.17
CA LEU A 96 -3.74 10.62 -18.10
C LEU A 96 -3.12 10.95 -19.47
N LEU A 97 -2.70 9.93 -20.24
CA LEU A 97 -2.18 10.12 -21.59
C LEU A 97 -3.25 10.65 -22.55
N ASP A 98 -4.47 10.14 -22.46
CA ASP A 98 -5.61 10.62 -23.24
C ASP A 98 -5.96 12.08 -22.91
N LEU A 99 -5.98 12.45 -21.63
CA LEU A 99 -6.21 13.83 -21.20
C LEU A 99 -5.15 14.81 -21.75
N LEU A 100 -3.89 14.38 -21.82
CA LEU A 100 -2.76 15.23 -22.22
C LEU A 100 -2.53 15.26 -23.74
N LEU A 101 -2.72 14.13 -24.41
CA LEU A 101 -2.32 13.90 -25.81
C LEU A 101 -3.48 13.49 -26.72
N GLY A 102 -4.63 13.15 -26.13
CA GLY A 102 -5.82 12.79 -26.87
C GLY A 102 -6.36 13.97 -27.69
N PRO A 103 -7.12 13.69 -28.75
CA PRO A 103 -7.79 14.74 -29.49
C PRO A 103 -8.67 15.52 -28.52
N ARG A 104 -8.55 16.86 -28.50
CA ARG A 104 -9.56 17.68 -27.85
C ARG A 104 -10.89 17.28 -28.47
N LEU A 105 -11.81 16.74 -27.67
CA LEU A 105 -13.21 16.73 -28.05
C LEU A 105 -13.54 18.20 -28.33
N LEU A 106 -13.56 18.57 -29.60
CA LEU A 106 -14.06 19.86 -30.04
C LEU A 106 -15.48 19.90 -29.50
N THR A 107 -15.68 20.69 -28.45
CA THR A 107 -16.98 20.96 -27.87
C THR A 107 -17.85 21.50 -29.00
N ALA A 108 -18.84 20.69 -29.40
CA ALA A 108 -20.05 21.17 -30.05
C ALA A 108 -20.84 22.06 -29.07
#